data_AF-A0A9E5W3J1-F1
#
_entry.id   AF-A0A9E5W3J1-F1
#
_cell.length_a   1.000
_cell.length_b   1.000
_cell.length_c   1.000
_cell.angle_alpha   90.00
_cell.angle_beta   90.00
_cell.angle_gamma   90.00
#
_symmetry.space_group_name_H-M   'P 1'
#
loop_
_entity.id
_entity.type
_entity.pdbx_description
1 polymer ?
#
loop_
_entity_poly.entity_id
_entity_poly.type
_entity_poly.pdbx_seq_one_letter_code
_entity_poly.pdbx_strand_id
1 'polypeptide(L)'
;LASTGACLAVSRATVERIGRFNEDFIVCGSDVEFCIRAYKHRLRNIYDPNVKLYHLESRSRKNVQIPESDFQQSALRYRDFLEQGDPFYNPNLDLHALIPAVLPERREGLVNS
;
A
#
# COMPACT_ATOMS: atom_id res chain seq x y z
N LEU A 1 -1.39 -3.88 -4.29
CA LEU A 1 -1.29 -2.55 -4.93
C LEU A 1 0.05 -1.84 -4.69
N ALA A 2 0.49 -1.75 -3.44
CA ALA A 2 1.72 -1.07 -3.05
C ALA A 2 2.74 -2.04 -2.42
N SER A 3 4.01 -1.67 -2.46
CA SER A 3 5.10 -2.37 -1.80
C SER A 3 5.74 -1.45 -0.76
N THR A 4 6.23 -2.01 0.34
CA THR A 4 6.90 -1.22 1.39
C THR A 4 8.17 -0.58 0.84
N GLY A 5 8.41 0.69 1.19
CA GLY A 5 9.53 1.50 0.73
C GLY A 5 10.91 1.12 1.26
N ALA A 6 11.04 0.00 2.00
CA ALA A 6 12.31 -0.48 2.52
C ALA A 6 13.35 -0.70 1.42
N CYS A 7 12.91 -1.17 0.26
CA CYS A 7 13.73 -1.26 -0.94
C CYS A 7 12.86 -1.04 -2.18
N LEU A 8 13.13 0.04 -2.91
CA LEU A 8 12.46 0.37 -4.17
C LEU A 8 13.50 0.73 -5.22
N ALA A 9 13.29 0.22 -6.44
CA ALA A 9 14.01 0.65 -7.62
C ALA A 9 13.00 1.23 -8.62
N VAL A 10 13.25 2.45 -9.08
CA VAL A 10 12.39 3.14 -10.03
C VAL A 10 13.23 3.82 -11.09
N SER A 11 12.82 3.72 -12.35
CA SER A 11 13.53 4.37 -13.45
C SER A 11 13.41 5.90 -13.32
N ARG A 12 14.46 6.61 -13.74
CA ARG A 12 14.43 8.08 -13.81
C ARG A 12 13.26 8.58 -14.66
N ALA A 13 13.01 7.97 -15.81
CA ALA A 13 11.90 8.31 -16.69
C ALA A 13 10.54 8.16 -16.00
N THR A 14 10.38 7.14 -15.15
CA THR A 14 9.17 6.98 -14.33
C THR A 14 9.01 8.14 -13.35
N VAL A 15 10.07 8.52 -12.63
CA VAL A 15 10.04 9.64 -11.67
C VAL A 15 9.76 10.96 -12.35
N GLU A 16 10.35 11.20 -13.53
CA GLU A 16 10.07 12.40 -14.34
C GLU A 16 8.62 12.44 -14.84
N ARG A 17 8.02 11.27 -15.11
CA ARG A 17 6.64 11.13 -15.57
C ARG A 17 5.59 11.31 -14.48
N ILE A 18 5.80 10.71 -13.29
CA ILE A 18 4.78 10.65 -12.23
C ILE A 18 5.10 11.52 -11.01
N GLY A 19 6.28 12.16 -11.00
CA GLY A 19 6.77 12.95 -9.88
C GLY A 19 7.59 12.14 -8.87
N ARG A 20 8.32 12.87 -8.00
CA ARG A 20 9.08 12.31 -6.86
C ARG A 20 8.13 11.99 -5.70
N PHE A 21 8.65 11.38 -4.63
CA PHE A 21 7.87 11.16 -3.40
C PHE A 21 7.24 12.46 -2.90
N ASN A 22 6.03 12.35 -2.35
CA ASN A 22 5.37 13.50 -1.77
C ASN A 22 6.02 13.88 -0.43
N GLU A 23 6.57 15.08 -0.36
CA GLU A 23 7.27 15.62 0.81
C GLU A 23 6.31 16.10 1.92
N ASP A 24 4.98 16.09 1.68
CA ASP A 24 3.99 16.31 2.75
C ASP A 24 3.99 15.18 3.80
N PHE A 25 4.48 13.99 3.42
CA PHE A 25 4.70 12.88 4.34
C PHE A 25 6.08 13.03 4.97
N ILE A 26 6.12 13.06 6.30
CA ILE A 26 7.33 13.34 7.07
C ILE A 26 8.07 12.04 7.41
N VAL A 27 7.33 11.01 7.81
CA VAL A 27 7.89 9.76 8.37
C VAL A 27 7.40 8.52 7.63
N CYS A 28 6.11 8.40 7.32
CA CYS A 28 5.55 7.19 6.71
C CYS A 28 4.45 7.47 5.69
N GLY A 29 4.20 6.52 4.80
CA GLY A 29 3.07 6.54 3.85
C GLY A 29 3.41 7.07 2.46
N SER A 30 4.52 7.79 2.30
CA SER A 30 4.96 8.29 0.99
C SER A 30 5.19 7.16 -0.03
N ASP A 31 5.62 5.98 0.43
CA ASP A 31 5.79 4.77 -0.39
C ASP A 31 4.47 4.21 -0.92
N VAL A 32 3.45 4.15 -0.06
CA VAL A 32 2.09 3.73 -0.45
C VAL A 32 1.49 4.72 -1.44
N GLU A 33 1.58 6.03 -1.17
CA GLU A 33 1.11 7.08 -2.09
C GLU A 33 1.79 6.97 -3.46
N PHE A 34 3.12 6.82 -3.46
CA PHE A 34 3.90 6.72 -4.69
C PHE A 34 3.48 5.51 -5.53
N CYS A 35 3.29 4.35 -4.89
CA CYS A 35 2.82 3.13 -5.55
C CYS A 35 1.40 3.27 -6.12
N ILE A 36 0.49 3.89 -5.37
CA ILE A 36 -0.88 4.18 -5.81
C ILE A 36 -0.85 5.11 -7.04
N ARG A 37 -0.04 6.16 -7.00
CA ARG A 37 0.10 7.10 -8.12
C ARG A 37 0.70 6.42 -9.34
N ALA A 38 1.73 5.58 -9.18
CA ALA A 38 2.27 4.77 -10.27
C ALA A 38 1.20 3.89 -10.92
N TYR A 39 0.35 3.24 -10.11
CA TYR A 39 -0.77 2.44 -10.60
C TYR A 39 -1.80 3.28 -11.36
N LYS A 40 -2.17 4.47 -10.86
CA LYS A 40 -3.04 5.43 -11.56
C LYS A 40 -2.47 5.85 -12.94
N HIS A 41 -1.15 5.88 -13.09
CA HIS A 41 -0.45 6.11 -14.36
C HIS A 41 -0.26 4.85 -15.24
N ARG A 42 -1.00 3.77 -14.96
CA ARG A 42 -0.95 2.49 -15.70
C ARG A 42 0.40 1.78 -15.60
N LEU A 43 1.17 2.04 -14.55
CA LEU A 43 2.39 1.28 -14.23
C LEU A 43 2.07 0.13 -13.27
N ARG A 44 3.04 -0.76 -13.06
CA ARG A 44 2.92 -1.91 -12.15
C ARG A 44 4.00 -1.84 -11.08
N ASN A 45 3.60 -2.06 -9.84
CA ASN A 45 4.50 -2.28 -8.71
C ASN A 45 4.74 -3.79 -8.61
N ILE A 46 5.99 -4.22 -8.76
CA ILE A 46 6.37 -5.64 -8.85
C ILE A 46 7.30 -5.96 -7.69
N TYR A 47 7.04 -7.09 -7.04
CA TYR A 47 7.95 -7.69 -6.06
C TYR A 47 8.81 -8.76 -6.77
N ASP A 48 10.14 -8.68 -6.61
CA ASP A 48 11.08 -9.68 -7.13
C ASP A 48 11.64 -10.52 -5.96
N PRO A 49 11.26 -11.81 -5.83
CA PRO A 49 11.72 -12.67 -4.75
C PRO A 49 13.21 -13.07 -4.86
N ASN A 50 13.85 -12.83 -6.00
CA ASN A 50 15.27 -13.15 -6.21
C ASN A 50 16.20 -12.07 -5.66
N VAL A 51 15.68 -10.87 -5.39
CA VAL A 51 16.44 -9.75 -4.85
C VAL A 51 16.29 -9.72 -3.32
N LYS A 52 17.41 -9.86 -2.60
CA LYS A 52 17.42 -9.93 -1.14
C LYS A 52 18.30 -8.84 -0.55
N LEU A 53 17.75 -8.06 0.38
CA LEU A 53 18.46 -7.02 1.12
C LEU A 53 18.10 -7.12 2.60
N TYR A 54 19.05 -6.74 3.46
CA TYR A 54 18.81 -6.62 4.90
C TYR A 54 18.38 -5.20 5.24
N HIS A 55 17.15 -5.05 5.71
CA HIS A 55 16.66 -3.80 6.27
C HIS A 55 16.65 -3.91 7.80
N LEU A 56 17.53 -3.16 8.46
CA LEU A 56 17.57 -3.10 9.92
C LEU A 56 16.53 -2.10 10.39
N GLU A 57 15.32 -2.59 10.57
CA GLU A 57 14.14 -1.78 10.84
C GLU A 57 14.35 -0.83 12.02
N SER A 58 13.87 0.41 11.85
CA SER A 58 13.77 1.45 12.89
C SER A 58 15.07 1.86 13.58
N ARG A 59 16.24 1.33 13.19
CA ARG A 59 17.55 1.67 13.79
C ARG A 59 17.93 3.14 13.60
N SER A 60 17.57 3.73 12.45
CA SER A 60 17.79 5.16 12.16
C SER A 60 16.69 6.07 12.71
N ARG A 61 15.49 5.52 12.98
CA ARG A 61 14.30 6.29 13.36
C ARG A 61 14.29 6.77 14.81
N LYS A 62 15.16 6.23 15.69
CA LYS A 62 15.34 6.65 17.11
C LYS A 62 14.05 7.17 17.79
N ASN A 63 13.02 6.32 17.90
CA ASN A 63 11.76 6.64 18.60
C ASN A 63 11.01 7.90 18.13
N VAL A 64 11.18 8.32 16.87
CA VAL A 64 10.34 9.39 16.29
C VAL A 64 8.90 8.87 16.16
N GLN A 65 7.97 9.55 16.84
CA GLN A 65 6.54 9.31 16.66
C GLN A 65 6.13 9.69 15.24
N ILE A 66 5.24 8.89 14.65
CA ILE A 66 4.64 9.21 13.35
C ILE A 66 3.74 10.44 13.54
N PRO A 67 3.94 11.54 12.81
CA PRO A 67 3.11 12.73 12.93
C PRO A 67 1.67 12.48 12.49
N GLU A 68 0.71 13.13 13.15
CA GLU A 68 -0.71 13.08 12.76
C GLU A 68 -0.93 13.50 11.30
N SER A 69 -0.10 14.42 10.79
CA SER A 69 -0.15 14.86 9.40
C SER A 69 0.03 13.72 8.40
N ASP A 70 0.86 12.71 8.70
CA ASP A 70 1.08 11.56 7.81
C ASP A 70 -0.16 10.67 7.72
N PHE A 71 -0.90 10.54 8.82
CA PHE A 71 -2.19 9.83 8.85
C PHE A 71 -3.24 10.60 8.05
N GLN A 72 -3.30 11.92 8.18
CA GLN A 72 -4.19 12.78 7.40
C GLN A 72 -3.90 12.71 5.90
N GLN A 73 -2.62 12.78 5.51
CA GLN A 73 -2.20 12.60 4.11
C GLN A 73 -2.54 11.19 3.62
N SER A 74 -2.33 10.16 4.43
CA SER A 74 -2.70 8.79 4.10
C SER A 74 -4.21 8.64 3.82
N ALA A 75 -5.05 9.15 4.72
CA ALA A 75 -6.50 9.09 4.57
C ALA A 75 -6.99 9.82 3.30
N LEU A 76 -6.38 10.97 2.98
CA LEU A 76 -6.71 11.73 1.77
C LEU A 76 -6.25 11.01 0.49
N ARG A 77 -4.99 10.56 0.45
CA ARG A 77 -4.37 10.06 -0.78
C ARG A 77 -4.75 8.61 -1.08
N TYR A 78 -5.10 7.82 -0.07
CA TYR A 78 -5.47 6.41 -0.25
C TYR A 78 -6.98 6.20 -0.40
N ARG A 79 -7.79 7.26 -0.23
CA ARG A 79 -9.26 7.21 -0.14
C ARG A 79 -9.90 6.23 -1.13
N ASP A 80 -9.61 6.37 -2.43
CA ASP A 80 -10.22 5.54 -3.47
C ASP A 80 -10.01 4.04 -3.22
N PHE A 81 -8.83 3.65 -2.72
CA PHE A 81 -8.47 2.25 -2.46
C PHE A 81 -8.85 1.78 -1.06
N LEU A 82 -9.02 2.69 -0.10
CA LEU A 82 -9.65 2.37 1.18
C LEU A 82 -11.13 2.05 1.00
N GLU A 83 -11.81 2.76 0.08
CA GLU A 83 -13.23 2.56 -0.22
C GLU A 83 -13.47 1.36 -1.15
N GLN A 84 -12.65 1.21 -2.20
CA GLN A 84 -12.83 0.14 -3.20
C GLN A 84 -12.08 -1.15 -2.87
N GLY A 85 -11.11 -1.09 -1.94
CA GLY A 85 -10.19 -2.18 -1.63
C GLY A 85 -8.96 -2.23 -2.55
N ASP A 86 -7.95 -3.01 -2.14
CA ASP A 86 -6.80 -3.31 -2.98
C ASP A 86 -7.24 -4.27 -4.10
N PRO A 87 -7.11 -3.88 -5.38
CA PRO A 87 -7.56 -4.72 -6.51
C PRO A 87 -6.78 -6.04 -6.66
N PHE A 88 -5.66 -6.19 -5.95
CA PHE A 88 -4.85 -7.40 -5.94
C PHE A 88 -5.13 -8.30 -4.71
N TYR A 89 -5.94 -7.84 -3.76
CA TYR A 89 -6.34 -8.67 -2.62
C TYR A 89 -7.46 -9.62 -3.03
N ASN A 90 -7.38 -10.89 -2.61
CA ASN A 90 -8.40 -11.88 -2.93
C ASN A 90 -9.68 -11.59 -2.12
N PRO A 91 -10.83 -11.31 -2.75
CA PRO A 91 -12.06 -10.95 -2.05
C PRO A 91 -12.66 -12.09 -1.22
N ASN A 92 -12.16 -13.32 -1.38
CA ASN A 92 -12.56 -14.47 -0.59
C ASN A 92 -11.76 -14.61 0.72
N LEU A 93 -10.76 -13.76 0.97
CA LEU A 93 -9.97 -13.79 2.20
C LEU A 93 -10.49 -12.78 3.24
N ASP A 94 -10.38 -13.16 4.50
CA ASP A 94 -10.70 -12.29 5.64
C ASP A 94 -9.57 -11.28 5.89
N LEU A 95 -9.89 -9.99 5.76
CA LEU A 95 -8.98 -8.87 6.02
C LEU A 95 -8.60 -8.73 7.50
N HIS A 96 -9.37 -9.30 8.41
CA HIS A 96 -9.14 -9.24 9.85
C HIS A 96 -8.40 -10.46 10.39
N ALA A 97 -8.19 -11.49 9.57
CA ALA A 97 -7.44 -12.67 9.96
C ALA A 97 -5.93 -12.45 9.78
N LEU A 98 -5.16 -12.79 10.82
CA LEU A 98 -3.69 -12.72 10.80
C LEU A 98 -3.05 -13.86 9.98
N ILE A 99 -3.81 -14.92 9.74
CA ILE A 99 -3.46 -16.05 8.90
C ILE A 99 -4.47 -16.04 7.75
N PRO A 100 -4.04 -16.19 6.47
CA PRO A 100 -4.96 -16.23 5.35
C PRO A 100 -6.08 -17.25 5.60
N ALA A 101 -7.30 -16.72 5.78
CA ALA A 101 -8.49 -17.50 6.07
C ALA A 101 -9.56 -17.13 5.04
N VAL A 102 -10.28 -18.13 4.54
CA VAL A 102 -11.40 -17.90 3.64
C VAL A 102 -12.58 -17.36 4.44
N LEU A 103 -13.28 -16.37 3.92
CA LEU A 103 -14.52 -15.88 4.51
C LEU A 103 -15.52 -17.04 4.65
N PRO A 104 -16.27 -17.14 5.76
CA PRO A 104 -17.33 -18.13 5.87
C PRO A 104 -18.31 -17.93 4.70
N GLU A 105 -18.76 -19.04 4.09
CA GLU A 105 -19.65 -18.99 2.92
C GLU A 105 -20.81 -18.01 3.17
N ARG A 106 -20.99 -17.04 2.27
CA ARG A 106 -22.23 -16.25 2.24
C ARG A 106 -23.35 -17.26 1.99
N ARG A 107 -24.20 -17.50 2.98
CA ARG A 107 -25.50 -18.12 2.74
C ARG A 107 -26.20 -17.24 1.71
N GLU A 108 -26.29 -17.70 0.47
CA GLU A 108 -27.10 -17.06 -0.54
C GLU A 108 -28.51 -16.89 0.04
N GLY A 109 -29.01 -15.66 -0.05
CA GLY A 109 -30.26 -15.28 0.59
C GLY A 109 -31.38 -16.23 0.19
N LEU A 110 -32.11 -16.70 1.20
CA LEU A 110 -33.53 -16.98 1.07
C LEU A 110 -34.18 -15.72 0.46
N VAL A 111 -34.40 -15.74 -0.84
CA VAL A 111 -35.32 -14.82 -1.52
C VAL A 111 -36.70 -15.21 -1.00
N ASN A 112 -37.19 -14.46 -0.02
CA ASN A 112 -38.60 -14.53 0.36
C ASN A 112 -39.42 -14.09 -0.84
N SER A 113 -40.26 -15.02 -1.29
CA SER A 113 -41.30 -14.87 -2.31
C SER A 113 -42.44 -14.00 -1.81
#